data_AF-A0A372GNC3-F1
#
_entry.id   AF-A0A372GNC3-F1
#
_cell.length_a   1.000
_cell.length_b   1.000
_cell.length_c   1.000
_cell.angle_alpha   90.00
_cell.angle_beta   90.00
_cell.angle_gamma   90.00
#
_symmetry.space_group_name_H-M   'P 1'
#
loop_
_entity.id
_entity.type
_entity.pdbx_description
1 polymer ?
#
loop_
_entity_poly.entity_id
_entity_poly.type
_entity_poly.pdbx_seq_one_letter_code
_entity_poly.pdbx_strand_id
1 'polypeptide(L)'
;MAAGAVLTVTSCAVDSGPGGLKLVDASDPLSTDAYTRKLTESAQSLSNALQVIGGAVKYSDVSARLSEARNAADRTKQALNDLTPPKDARTAHSQLVVALFQFSRDMDGIDQDVQGQRLCTVPAVQHRVGSATGARLLREAAARLQAAPGGHAFPATIADPGPRTEHREPNGRLLKKGARGGRGDLIVENNGERDAVVSLTRSGKAVFTVYVRRKGKTTIKDIADGTYRIMYTTGSDWDTKAKRFSRDCDVQQSVDDTTFSTTISGGYIRWQNWRYIISPGSGGNSVTTRGKPDDFPVD
;
A
#
# COMPACT_ATOMS: atom_id res chain seq x y z
N MET A 1 73.18 -37.78 20.89
CA MET A 1 71.84 -37.14 20.94
C MET A 1 71.68 -36.28 19.69
N ALA A 2 70.45 -36.23 19.17
CA ALA A 2 70.08 -36.08 17.77
C ALA A 2 70.62 -34.86 17.01
N ALA A 3 71.10 -35.12 15.78
CA ALA A 3 71.33 -34.15 14.72
C ALA A 3 70.12 -34.14 13.77
N GLY A 4 69.74 -32.95 13.31
CA GLY A 4 68.55 -32.69 12.50
C GLY A 4 68.64 -33.24 11.07
N ALA A 5 67.50 -33.70 10.56
CA ALA A 5 67.31 -34.10 9.18
C ALA A 5 66.56 -33.00 8.42
N VAL A 6 67.23 -32.44 7.41
CA VAL A 6 66.66 -31.58 6.37
C VAL A 6 65.96 -32.49 5.36
N LEU A 7 64.65 -32.29 5.15
CA LEU A 7 63.88 -32.96 4.11
C LEU A 7 63.86 -32.09 2.86
N THR A 8 64.61 -32.51 1.84
CA THR A 8 64.51 -32.05 0.46
C THR A 8 63.21 -32.55 -0.16
N VAL A 9 62.34 -31.63 -0.60
CA VAL A 9 61.16 -32.00 -1.40
C VAL A 9 61.50 -31.89 -2.88
N THR A 10 61.43 -33.04 -3.53
CA THR A 10 61.65 -33.29 -4.95
C THR A 10 60.61 -32.54 -5.80
N SER A 11 61.08 -31.83 -6.82
CA SER A 11 60.24 -31.21 -7.84
C SER A 11 59.57 -32.26 -8.73
N CYS A 12 58.24 -32.29 -8.76
CA CYS A 12 57.50 -32.99 -9.81
C CYS A 12 57.49 -32.11 -11.06
N ALA A 13 58.21 -32.54 -12.10
CA ALA A 13 58.01 -32.05 -13.46
C ALA A 13 56.63 -32.52 -13.94
N VAL A 14 55.76 -31.56 -14.29
CA VAL A 14 54.48 -31.86 -14.93
C VAL A 14 54.61 -31.56 -16.41
N ASP A 15 54.32 -32.60 -17.17
CA ASP A 15 54.40 -32.72 -18.62
C ASP A 15 53.58 -31.63 -19.32
N SER A 16 54.21 -30.93 -20.28
CA SER A 16 53.62 -29.83 -21.03
C SER A 16 52.84 -30.36 -22.23
N GLY A 17 51.63 -30.86 -21.99
CA GLY A 17 50.66 -31.10 -23.06
C GLY A 17 50.07 -29.77 -23.59
N PRO A 18 49.84 -29.59 -24.91
CA PRO A 18 49.20 -28.41 -25.45
C PRO A 18 47.68 -28.48 -25.25
N GLY A 19 47.26 -28.48 -23.98
CA GLY A 19 45.87 -28.41 -23.56
C GLY A 19 45.61 -27.05 -22.96
N GLY A 20 45.53 -26.02 -23.81
CA GLY A 20 45.15 -24.69 -23.38
C GLY A 20 43.85 -24.74 -22.59
N LEU A 21 43.88 -24.27 -21.34
CA LEU A 21 42.69 -23.96 -20.58
C LEU A 21 41.89 -22.95 -21.42
N LYS A 22 40.83 -23.43 -22.09
CA LYS A 22 39.82 -22.56 -22.67
C LYS A 22 39.19 -21.81 -21.50
N LEU A 23 39.60 -20.54 -21.33
CA LEU A 23 38.76 -19.53 -20.72
C LEU A 23 37.40 -19.65 -21.40
N VAL A 24 36.39 -20.02 -20.63
CA VAL A 24 35.00 -20.09 -21.10
C VAL A 24 34.69 -18.71 -21.66
N ASP A 25 34.42 -18.63 -22.96
CA ASP A 25 34.17 -17.37 -23.64
C ASP A 25 33.10 -16.57 -22.88
N ALA A 26 33.46 -15.37 -22.43
CA ALA A 26 32.47 -14.39 -22.04
C ALA A 26 31.68 -14.08 -23.32
N SER A 27 30.42 -14.50 -23.37
CA SER A 27 29.51 -14.25 -24.48
C SER A 27 29.66 -12.80 -24.95
N ASP A 28 29.85 -12.62 -26.26
CA ASP A 28 30.12 -11.31 -26.84
C ASP A 28 29.06 -10.29 -26.42
N PRO A 29 29.45 -9.04 -26.07
CA PRO A 29 28.50 -7.99 -25.75
C PRO A 29 27.48 -7.80 -26.87
N LEU A 30 26.21 -7.63 -26.49
CA LEU A 30 25.16 -7.27 -27.43
C LEU A 30 25.52 -5.98 -28.17
N SER A 31 25.09 -5.87 -29.43
CA SER A 31 25.13 -4.59 -30.13
C SER A 31 24.25 -3.56 -29.42
N THR A 32 24.57 -2.28 -29.58
CA THR A 32 23.80 -1.16 -29.00
C THR A 32 22.30 -1.27 -29.32
N ASP A 33 21.95 -1.55 -30.57
CA ASP A 33 20.55 -1.66 -31.00
C ASP A 33 19.83 -2.87 -30.40
N ALA A 34 20.50 -4.03 -30.35
CA ALA A 34 19.94 -5.25 -29.77
C ALA A 34 19.70 -5.08 -28.27
N TYR A 35 20.65 -4.46 -27.57
CA TYR A 35 20.55 -4.16 -26.15
C TYR A 35 19.42 -3.17 -25.85
N THR A 36 19.33 -2.06 -26.58
CA THR A 36 18.27 -1.06 -26.39
C THR A 36 16.88 -1.62 -26.68
N ARG A 37 16.74 -2.52 -27.66
CA ARG A 37 15.48 -3.23 -27.93
C ARG A 37 15.06 -4.09 -26.74
N LYS A 38 15.99 -4.85 -26.16
CA LYS A 38 15.72 -5.69 -24.97
C LYS A 38 15.35 -4.87 -23.73
N LEU A 39 16.00 -3.73 -23.53
CA LEU A 39 15.62 -2.77 -22.48
C LEU A 39 14.19 -2.27 -22.67
N THR A 40 13.82 -1.89 -23.89
CA THR A 40 12.50 -1.34 -24.21
C THR A 40 11.39 -2.38 -24.03
N GLU A 41 11.57 -3.61 -24.54
CA GLU A 41 10.62 -4.73 -24.34
C GLU A 41 10.39 -5.02 -22.85
N SER A 42 11.48 -5.01 -22.07
CA SER A 42 11.44 -5.25 -20.63
C SER A 42 10.75 -4.11 -19.87
N ALA A 43 11.03 -2.85 -20.25
CA ALA A 43 10.42 -1.66 -19.67
C ALA A 43 8.91 -1.58 -19.94
N GLN A 44 8.47 -1.97 -21.14
CA GLN A 44 7.05 -2.01 -21.47
C GLN A 44 6.29 -3.03 -20.61
N SER A 45 6.87 -4.21 -20.44
CA SER A 45 6.28 -5.28 -19.63
C SER A 45 6.10 -4.85 -18.17
N LEU A 46 7.12 -4.19 -17.61
CA LEU A 46 7.05 -3.62 -16.26
C LEU A 46 6.00 -2.50 -16.16
N SER A 47 5.95 -1.59 -17.13
CA SER A 47 5.01 -0.47 -17.15
C SER A 47 3.55 -0.95 -17.16
N ASN A 48 3.24 -1.96 -17.98
CA ASN A 48 1.90 -2.55 -18.04
C ASN A 48 1.49 -3.13 -16.68
N ALA A 49 2.38 -3.86 -16.02
CA ALA A 49 2.09 -4.45 -14.71
C ALA A 49 1.86 -3.36 -13.63
N LEU A 50 2.57 -2.24 -13.69
CA LEU A 50 2.38 -1.12 -12.77
C LEU A 50 1.07 -0.37 -13.00
N GLN A 51 0.65 -0.22 -14.25
CA GLN A 51 -0.63 0.40 -14.59
C GLN A 51 -1.82 -0.39 -14.02
N VAL A 52 -1.71 -1.73 -13.99
CA VAL A 52 -2.77 -2.61 -13.44
C VAL A 52 -3.04 -2.32 -11.95
N ILE A 53 -2.06 -1.88 -11.16
CA ILE A 53 -2.28 -1.49 -9.74
C ILE A 53 -3.35 -0.40 -9.64
N GLY A 54 -3.29 0.61 -10.51
CA GLY A 54 -4.22 1.74 -10.51
C GLY A 54 -5.65 1.39 -10.90
N GLY A 55 -5.87 0.28 -11.60
CA GLY A 55 -7.21 -0.19 -11.98
C GLY A 55 -7.95 -0.93 -10.87
N ALA A 56 -7.40 -1.00 -9.66
CA ALA A 56 -8.02 -1.70 -8.54
C ALA A 56 -9.30 -0.97 -8.13
N VAL A 57 -10.44 -1.64 -8.24
CA VAL A 57 -11.74 -1.06 -7.84
C VAL A 57 -12.00 -1.38 -6.37
N LYS A 58 -11.65 -2.59 -5.92
CA LYS A 58 -11.81 -3.05 -4.54
C LYS A 58 -10.48 -3.12 -3.83
N TYR A 59 -10.53 -2.94 -2.51
CA TYR A 59 -9.36 -3.09 -1.67
C TYR A 59 -8.80 -4.51 -1.70
N SER A 60 -9.70 -5.50 -1.74
CA SER A 60 -9.34 -6.92 -1.83
C SER A 60 -8.47 -7.28 -3.03
N ASP A 61 -8.54 -6.49 -4.11
CA ASP A 61 -7.85 -6.80 -5.37
C ASP A 61 -6.41 -6.26 -5.39
N VAL A 62 -6.07 -5.38 -4.44
CA VAL A 62 -4.78 -4.66 -4.43
C VAL A 62 -3.61 -5.63 -4.25
N SER A 63 -3.69 -6.58 -3.32
CA SER A 63 -2.61 -7.54 -3.05
C SER A 63 -2.27 -8.41 -4.25
N ALA A 64 -3.29 -8.86 -4.99
CA ALA A 64 -3.08 -9.64 -6.21
C ALA A 64 -2.34 -8.81 -7.27
N ARG A 65 -2.69 -7.53 -7.43
CA ARG A 65 -2.06 -6.62 -8.40
C ARG A 65 -0.64 -6.22 -8.00
N LEU A 66 -0.37 -6.05 -6.70
CA LEU A 66 0.99 -5.86 -6.18
C LEU A 66 1.87 -7.09 -6.45
N SER A 67 1.31 -8.29 -6.28
CA SER A 67 2.00 -9.55 -6.60
C SER A 67 2.32 -9.66 -8.10
N GLU A 68 1.42 -9.22 -8.98
CA GLU A 68 1.66 -9.16 -10.42
C GLU A 68 2.80 -8.20 -10.78
N ALA A 69 2.80 -7.00 -10.19
CA ALA A 69 3.87 -6.01 -10.40
C ALA A 69 5.23 -6.50 -9.88
N ARG A 70 5.25 -7.15 -8.71
CA ARG A 70 6.44 -7.82 -8.17
C ARG A 70 6.98 -8.86 -9.16
N ASN A 71 6.12 -9.76 -9.63
CA ASN A 71 6.50 -10.82 -10.56
C ASN A 71 6.98 -10.26 -11.91
N ALA A 72 6.45 -9.12 -12.35
CA ALA A 72 6.95 -8.42 -13.53
C ALA A 72 8.36 -7.87 -13.28
N ALA A 73 8.61 -7.21 -12.14
CA ALA A 73 9.93 -6.71 -11.78
C ALA A 73 10.98 -7.83 -11.68
N ASP A 74 10.63 -8.98 -11.09
CA ASP A 74 11.54 -10.13 -10.99
C ASP A 74 11.84 -10.78 -12.34
N ARG A 75 10.85 -10.90 -13.22
CA ARG A 75 11.06 -11.38 -14.59
C ARG A 75 11.94 -10.43 -15.40
N THR A 76 11.69 -9.12 -15.30
CA THR A 76 12.53 -8.10 -15.94
C THR A 76 13.96 -8.15 -15.41
N LYS A 77 14.14 -8.31 -14.09
CA LYS A 77 15.47 -8.46 -13.47
C LYS A 77 16.21 -9.68 -14.04
N GLN A 78 15.56 -10.84 -14.08
CA GLN A 78 16.16 -12.07 -14.61
C GLN A 78 16.54 -11.90 -16.09
N ALA A 79 15.60 -11.43 -16.91
CA ALA A 79 15.83 -11.23 -18.34
C ALA A 79 16.98 -10.27 -18.63
N LEU A 80 17.17 -9.23 -17.80
CA LEU A 80 18.29 -8.29 -17.95
C LEU A 80 19.61 -8.88 -17.43
N ASN A 81 19.57 -9.64 -16.33
CA ASN A 81 20.76 -10.26 -15.75
C ASN A 81 21.43 -11.28 -16.68
N ASP A 82 20.67 -11.88 -17.60
CA ASP A 82 21.16 -12.84 -18.59
C ASP A 82 21.81 -12.15 -19.83
N LEU A 83 21.80 -10.82 -19.89
CA LEU A 83 22.38 -10.05 -20.99
C LEU A 83 23.84 -9.68 -20.70
N THR A 84 24.67 -9.70 -21.74
CA THR A 84 25.98 -9.03 -21.72
C THR A 84 25.84 -7.62 -22.31
N PRO A 85 25.80 -6.55 -21.49
CA PRO A 85 25.59 -5.19 -21.99
C PRO A 85 26.84 -4.63 -22.71
N PRO A 86 26.66 -3.66 -23.63
CA PRO A 86 27.73 -2.83 -24.18
C PRO A 86 28.63 -2.25 -23.09
N LYS A 87 29.92 -2.06 -23.39
CA LYS A 87 30.94 -1.66 -22.39
C LYS A 87 30.57 -0.36 -21.65
N ASP A 88 30.00 0.60 -22.37
CA ASP A 88 29.56 1.90 -21.88
C ASP A 88 28.28 1.83 -21.03
N ALA A 89 27.49 0.76 -21.15
CA ALA A 89 26.26 0.53 -20.38
C ALA A 89 26.45 -0.32 -19.12
N ARG A 90 27.57 -1.06 -18.97
CA ARG A 90 27.78 -2.07 -17.91
C ARG A 90 27.43 -1.61 -16.50
N THR A 91 27.95 -0.45 -16.09
CA THR A 91 27.72 0.07 -14.73
C THR A 91 26.25 0.41 -14.52
N ALA A 92 25.64 1.18 -15.43
CA ALA A 92 24.24 1.58 -15.32
C ALA A 92 23.29 0.37 -15.43
N HIS A 93 23.63 -0.63 -16.25
CA HIS A 93 22.93 -1.90 -16.32
C HIS A 93 22.92 -2.64 -14.98
N SER A 94 24.08 -2.81 -14.34
CA SER A 94 24.16 -3.48 -13.03
C SER A 94 23.31 -2.76 -11.97
N GLN A 95 23.30 -1.42 -11.99
CA GLN A 95 22.47 -0.60 -11.11
C GLN A 95 20.97 -0.79 -11.41
N LEU A 96 20.59 -0.94 -12.69
CA LEU A 96 19.21 -1.24 -13.07
C LEU A 96 18.75 -2.60 -12.54
N VAL A 97 19.58 -3.65 -12.67
CA VAL A 97 19.27 -5.00 -12.14
C VAL A 97 19.10 -4.97 -10.61
N VAL A 98 19.99 -4.25 -9.89
CA VAL A 98 19.86 -4.06 -8.44
C VAL A 98 18.60 -3.27 -8.08
N ALA A 99 18.28 -2.22 -8.85
CA ALA A 99 17.08 -1.42 -8.63
C ALA A 99 15.78 -2.24 -8.81
N LEU A 100 15.73 -3.12 -9.82
CA LEU A 100 14.60 -4.04 -10.04
C LEU A 100 14.43 -5.03 -8.88
N PHE A 101 15.54 -5.57 -8.36
CA PHE A 101 15.50 -6.43 -7.17
C PHE A 101 14.95 -5.69 -5.95
N GLN A 102 15.45 -4.48 -5.67
CA GLN A 102 14.95 -3.67 -4.56
C GLN A 102 13.46 -3.33 -4.75
N PHE A 103 13.05 -3.02 -5.97
CA PHE A 103 11.66 -2.69 -6.27
C PHE A 103 10.71 -3.88 -6.06
N SER A 104 11.11 -5.10 -6.43
CA SER A 104 10.35 -6.33 -6.11
C SER A 104 10.17 -6.49 -4.59
N ARG A 105 11.24 -6.28 -3.80
CA ARG A 105 11.16 -6.32 -2.33
C ARG A 105 10.29 -5.21 -1.74
N ASP A 106 10.28 -4.04 -2.35
CA ASP A 106 9.42 -2.96 -1.92
C ASP A 106 7.94 -3.32 -2.14
N MET A 107 7.58 -4.02 -3.23
CA MET A 107 6.20 -4.50 -3.42
C MET A 107 5.75 -5.43 -2.30
N ASP A 108 6.63 -6.29 -1.78
CA ASP A 108 6.32 -7.14 -0.62
C ASP A 108 6.04 -6.33 0.65
N GLY A 109 6.87 -5.33 0.92
CA GLY A 109 6.65 -4.44 2.07
C GLY A 109 5.36 -3.63 1.94
N ILE A 110 5.02 -3.22 0.72
CA ILE A 110 3.77 -2.51 0.43
C ILE A 110 2.57 -3.45 0.59
N ASP A 111 2.68 -4.70 0.15
CA ASP A 111 1.62 -5.69 0.36
C ASP A 111 1.41 -5.97 1.85
N GLN A 112 2.48 -6.04 2.65
CA GLN A 112 2.38 -6.12 4.11
C GLN A 112 1.68 -4.88 4.71
N ASP A 113 1.98 -3.68 4.19
CA ASP A 113 1.29 -2.45 4.59
C ASP A 113 -0.20 -2.48 4.21
N VAL A 114 -0.57 -3.10 3.09
CA VAL A 114 -1.97 -3.35 2.70
C VAL A 114 -2.61 -4.37 3.63
N GLN A 115 -2.05 -5.56 3.79
CA GLN A 115 -2.61 -6.60 4.67
C GLN A 115 -2.75 -6.12 6.13
N GLY A 116 -1.82 -5.28 6.59
CA GLY A 116 -1.84 -4.64 7.91
C GLY A 116 -2.73 -3.40 8.02
N GLN A 117 -3.49 -3.04 6.98
CA GLN A 117 -4.36 -1.86 6.92
C GLN A 117 -3.63 -0.53 7.17
N ARG A 118 -2.33 -0.46 6.88
CA ARG A 118 -1.56 0.79 6.87
C ARG A 118 -1.80 1.59 5.60
N LEU A 119 -2.15 0.91 4.50
CA LEU A 119 -2.60 1.50 3.25
C LEU A 119 -3.98 0.93 2.93
N CYS A 120 -4.95 1.81 2.71
CA CYS A 120 -6.38 1.46 2.69
C CYS A 120 -7.12 1.92 1.42
N THR A 121 -6.43 2.70 0.59
CA THR A 121 -6.94 3.20 -0.70
C THR A 121 -5.93 2.92 -1.80
N VAL A 122 -6.42 2.77 -3.03
CA VAL A 122 -5.58 2.58 -4.21
C VAL A 122 -4.65 3.77 -4.46
N PRO A 123 -5.10 5.04 -4.37
CA PRO A 123 -4.20 6.19 -4.43
C PRO A 123 -3.06 6.16 -3.39
N ALA A 124 -3.33 5.76 -2.14
CA ALA A 124 -2.27 5.64 -1.13
C ALA A 124 -1.24 4.56 -1.50
N VAL A 125 -1.69 3.45 -2.06
CA VAL A 125 -0.82 2.37 -2.55
C VAL A 125 0.01 2.84 -3.73
N GLN A 126 -0.59 3.49 -4.73
CA GLN A 126 0.13 4.04 -5.89
C GLN A 126 1.18 5.07 -5.46
N HIS A 127 0.84 5.97 -4.54
CA HIS A 127 1.80 6.89 -3.96
C HIS A 127 2.94 6.11 -3.29
N ARG A 128 2.63 5.09 -2.49
CA ARG A 128 3.66 4.31 -1.80
C ARG A 128 4.60 3.63 -2.81
N VAL A 129 4.06 3.01 -3.86
CA VAL A 129 4.81 2.40 -4.97
C VAL A 129 5.75 3.41 -5.63
N GLY A 130 5.25 4.59 -6.03
CA GLY A 130 6.07 5.63 -6.66
C GLY A 130 7.15 6.21 -5.74
N SER A 131 6.88 6.26 -4.43
CA SER A 131 7.83 6.73 -3.39
C SER A 131 8.82 5.67 -2.89
N ALA A 132 8.70 4.43 -3.38
CA ALA A 132 9.54 3.33 -2.92
C ALA A 132 11.01 3.55 -3.29
N THR A 133 11.93 2.98 -2.49
CA THR A 133 13.36 3.12 -2.72
C THR A 133 13.76 2.57 -4.08
N GLY A 134 13.28 1.39 -4.44
CA GLY A 134 13.47 0.76 -5.73
C GLY A 134 12.90 1.59 -6.88
N ALA A 135 11.76 2.25 -6.71
CA ALA A 135 11.18 3.14 -7.73
C ALA A 135 12.09 4.33 -8.03
N ARG A 136 12.68 4.93 -6.99
CA ARG A 136 13.69 5.99 -7.15
C ARG A 136 14.94 5.47 -7.84
N LEU A 137 15.48 4.33 -7.37
CA LEU A 137 16.68 3.73 -7.95
C LEU A 137 16.49 3.34 -9.42
N LEU A 138 15.30 2.87 -9.80
CA LEU A 138 14.95 2.55 -11.18
C LEU A 138 15.00 3.80 -12.07
N ARG A 139 14.38 4.90 -11.63
CA ARG A 139 14.42 6.18 -12.35
C ARG A 139 15.85 6.69 -12.52
N GLU A 140 16.66 6.60 -11.47
CA GLU A 140 18.06 7.02 -11.53
C GLU A 140 18.92 6.11 -12.43
N ALA A 141 18.73 4.79 -12.39
CA ALA A 141 19.43 3.85 -13.26
C ALA A 141 19.05 4.03 -14.73
N ALA A 142 17.77 4.26 -15.02
CA ALA A 142 17.28 4.59 -16.35
C ALA A 142 17.90 5.89 -16.87
N ALA A 143 18.00 6.93 -16.04
CA ALA A 143 18.65 8.19 -16.41
C ALA A 143 20.15 7.99 -16.71
N ARG A 144 20.85 7.15 -15.94
CA ARG A 144 22.27 6.83 -16.19
C ARG A 144 22.47 6.02 -17.47
N LEU A 145 21.57 5.09 -17.79
CA LEU A 145 21.60 4.37 -19.07
C LEU A 145 21.41 5.33 -20.25
N GLN A 146 20.46 6.28 -20.12
CA GLN A 146 20.19 7.28 -21.15
C GLN A 146 21.36 8.25 -21.36
N ALA A 147 22.12 8.56 -20.30
CA ALA A 147 23.26 9.47 -20.35
C ALA A 147 24.58 8.80 -20.80
N ALA A 148 24.60 7.47 -20.94
CA ALA A 148 25.78 6.76 -21.44
C ALA A 148 26.05 7.09 -22.93
N PRO A 149 27.30 6.96 -23.42
CA PRO A 149 27.67 7.21 -24.83
C PRO A 149 26.78 6.55 -25.90
N GLY A 150 26.13 5.41 -25.61
CA GLY A 150 25.16 4.75 -26.48
C GLY A 150 23.68 5.16 -26.34
N GLY A 151 23.35 6.08 -25.42
CA GLY A 151 22.00 6.66 -25.29
C GLY A 151 20.89 5.64 -24.99
N HIS A 152 21.16 4.64 -24.15
CA HIS A 152 20.29 3.49 -23.97
C HIS A 152 19.02 3.83 -23.18
N ALA A 153 17.87 3.80 -23.86
CA ALA A 153 16.59 4.08 -23.23
C ALA A 153 16.05 2.88 -22.43
N PHE A 154 15.60 3.12 -21.21
CA PHE A 154 14.76 2.22 -20.43
C PHE A 154 13.45 2.94 -20.07
N PRO A 155 12.45 2.96 -20.98
CA PRO A 155 11.27 3.81 -20.88
C PRO A 155 10.20 3.23 -19.93
N ALA A 156 10.58 2.79 -18.73
CA ALA A 156 9.62 2.28 -17.76
C ALA A 156 8.82 3.44 -17.15
N THR A 157 7.50 3.35 -17.18
CA THR A 157 6.61 4.36 -16.60
C THR A 157 6.42 4.11 -15.11
N ILE A 158 7.22 4.79 -14.30
CA ILE A 158 7.13 4.77 -12.84
C ILE A 158 6.64 6.14 -12.40
N ALA A 159 5.40 6.20 -11.90
CA ALA A 159 4.78 7.46 -11.50
C ALA A 159 5.60 8.17 -10.41
N ASP A 160 5.82 9.47 -10.58
CA ASP A 160 6.27 10.31 -9.48
C ASP A 160 5.10 10.44 -8.49
N PRO A 161 5.29 10.07 -7.21
CA PRO A 161 4.22 10.12 -6.24
C PRO A 161 3.75 11.55 -5.93
N GLY A 162 4.55 12.58 -6.26
CA GLY A 162 4.27 13.97 -5.90
C GLY A 162 4.30 14.22 -4.39
N PRO A 163 3.96 15.44 -3.95
CA PRO A 163 3.84 15.76 -2.54
C PRO A 163 2.60 15.10 -1.92
N ARG A 164 2.74 14.67 -0.66
CA ARG A 164 1.60 14.20 0.15
C ARG A 164 0.83 15.38 0.72
N THR A 165 -0.47 15.41 0.46
CA THR A 165 -1.41 16.26 1.18
C THR A 165 -2.31 15.39 2.04
N GLU A 166 -2.45 15.72 3.33
CA GLU A 166 -3.40 15.05 4.21
C GLU A 166 -4.74 15.78 4.18
N HIS A 167 -5.81 15.08 3.80
CA HIS A 167 -7.16 15.60 3.82
C HIS A 167 -7.88 15.26 5.13
N ARG A 168 -8.57 16.24 5.70
CA ARG A 168 -9.36 16.07 6.94
C ARG A 168 -10.64 16.88 6.84
N GLU A 169 -11.77 16.23 7.09
CA GLU A 169 -13.04 16.93 7.18
C GLU A 169 -13.15 17.73 8.49
N PRO A 170 -14.03 18.77 8.55
CA PRO A 170 -14.36 19.43 9.80
C PRO A 170 -14.95 18.46 10.82
N ASN A 171 -14.65 18.65 12.11
CA ASN A 171 -15.26 17.86 13.17
C ASN A 171 -16.78 18.07 13.20
N GLY A 172 -17.55 16.98 13.27
CA GLY A 172 -19.00 16.99 13.24
C GLY A 172 -19.61 17.12 11.84
N ARG A 173 -18.80 17.11 10.77
CA ARG A 173 -19.31 17.13 9.40
C ARG A 173 -20.14 15.88 9.13
N LEU A 174 -21.41 16.06 8.79
CA LEU A 174 -22.26 14.98 8.30
C LEU A 174 -21.88 14.64 6.85
N LEU A 175 -21.36 13.44 6.66
CA LEU A 175 -21.05 12.85 5.35
C LEU A 175 -22.31 12.27 4.71
N LYS A 176 -23.19 11.70 5.54
CA LYS A 176 -24.54 11.28 5.16
C LYS A 176 -25.55 11.86 6.15
N LYS A 177 -26.62 12.44 5.59
CA LYS A 177 -27.75 13.00 6.36
C LYS A 177 -28.94 12.07 6.22
N GLY A 178 -29.39 11.51 7.33
CA GLY A 178 -30.62 10.71 7.38
C GLY A 178 -31.87 11.57 7.40
N ALA A 179 -33.02 10.90 7.33
CA ALA A 179 -34.30 11.55 7.57
C ALA A 179 -34.31 12.12 9.00
N ARG A 180 -34.62 13.41 9.11
CA ARG A 180 -34.79 14.11 10.38
C ARG A 180 -36.26 14.06 10.80
N GLY A 181 -36.52 14.17 12.08
CA GLY A 181 -37.88 14.22 12.63
C GLY A 181 -38.11 13.38 13.87
N GLY A 182 -37.08 12.65 14.33
CA GLY A 182 -37.09 12.08 15.67
C GLY A 182 -36.63 13.06 16.74
N ARG A 183 -36.63 12.59 17.99
CA ARG A 183 -36.17 13.37 19.15
C ARG A 183 -34.85 12.88 19.73
N GLY A 184 -34.37 11.73 19.26
CA GLY A 184 -33.16 11.10 19.78
C GLY A 184 -31.90 11.81 19.32
N ASP A 185 -30.93 11.91 20.24
CA ASP A 185 -29.60 12.42 19.94
C ASP A 185 -28.53 11.34 20.21
N LEU A 186 -27.51 11.28 19.35
CA LEU A 186 -26.30 10.49 19.59
C LEU A 186 -25.11 11.42 19.78
N ILE A 187 -24.51 11.38 20.97
CA ILE A 187 -23.22 12.01 21.26
C ILE A 187 -22.12 11.03 20.87
N VAL A 188 -21.18 11.47 20.03
CA VAL A 188 -20.00 10.69 19.64
C VAL A 188 -18.75 11.40 20.15
N GLU A 189 -17.94 10.67 20.92
CA GLU A 189 -16.67 11.14 21.48
C GLU A 189 -15.54 10.26 20.96
N ASN A 190 -14.60 10.87 20.23
CA ASN A 190 -13.41 10.20 19.75
C ASN A 190 -12.23 10.52 20.66
N ASN A 191 -11.98 9.64 21.64
CA ASN A 191 -10.83 9.73 22.55
C ASN A 191 -9.56 9.08 21.97
N GLY A 192 -9.62 8.55 20.74
CA GLY A 192 -8.48 7.97 20.03
C GLY A 192 -7.47 9.01 19.51
N GLU A 193 -6.35 8.50 19.01
CA GLU A 193 -5.28 9.31 18.39
C GLU A 193 -5.52 9.59 16.89
N ARG A 194 -6.48 8.90 16.29
CA ARG A 194 -6.83 8.98 14.86
C ARG A 194 -8.19 9.62 14.68
N ASP A 195 -8.42 10.21 13.51
CA ASP A 195 -9.77 10.69 13.16
C ASP A 195 -10.70 9.47 12.96
N ALA A 196 -11.99 9.70 13.07
CA ALA A 196 -13.01 8.67 12.96
C ALA A 196 -14.16 9.10 12.04
N VAL A 197 -14.78 8.13 11.39
CA VAL A 197 -16.07 8.27 10.73
C VAL A 197 -17.02 7.27 11.36
N VAL A 198 -18.17 7.76 11.83
CA VAL A 198 -19.17 6.94 12.52
C VAL A 198 -20.45 6.90 11.69
N SER A 199 -20.91 5.70 11.39
CA SER A 199 -22.15 5.43 10.69
C SER A 199 -23.17 4.76 11.62
N LEU A 200 -24.35 5.34 11.72
CA LEU A 200 -25.53 4.62 12.20
C LEU A 200 -26.13 3.86 11.02
N THR A 201 -26.31 2.57 11.18
CA THR A 201 -26.89 1.72 10.14
C THR A 201 -28.24 1.18 10.56
N ARG A 202 -29.16 1.05 9.61
CA ARG A 202 -30.46 0.40 9.77
C ARG A 202 -30.63 -0.57 8.61
N SER A 203 -30.94 -1.83 8.91
CA SER A 203 -31.05 -2.89 7.90
C SER A 203 -29.82 -2.98 6.97
N GLY A 204 -28.63 -2.82 7.55
CA GLY A 204 -27.35 -2.91 6.84
C GLY A 204 -26.96 -1.68 6.00
N LYS A 205 -27.78 -0.62 5.98
CA LYS A 205 -27.51 0.62 5.23
C LYS A 205 -27.21 1.78 6.15
N ALA A 206 -26.25 2.63 5.80
CA ALA A 206 -25.97 3.83 6.58
C ALA A 206 -27.19 4.78 6.49
N VAL A 207 -27.65 5.31 7.62
CA VAL A 207 -28.69 6.34 7.67
C VAL A 207 -28.11 7.70 8.04
N PHE A 208 -27.11 7.73 8.92
CA PHE A 208 -26.33 8.91 9.28
C PHE A 208 -24.87 8.52 9.29
N THR A 209 -24.03 9.41 8.75
CA THR A 209 -22.58 9.25 8.81
C THR A 209 -21.95 10.58 9.19
N VAL A 210 -21.13 10.59 10.22
CA VAL A 210 -20.48 11.79 10.75
C VAL A 210 -18.97 11.61 10.84
N TYR A 211 -18.24 12.65 10.50
CA TYR A 211 -16.80 12.74 10.71
C TYR A 211 -16.49 13.32 12.09
N VAL A 212 -15.60 12.68 12.84
CA VAL A 212 -15.21 13.08 14.19
C VAL A 212 -13.69 13.10 14.27
N ARG A 213 -13.11 14.28 14.48
CA ARG A 213 -11.64 14.39 14.59
C ARG A 213 -11.14 13.68 15.84
N ARG A 214 -9.86 13.30 15.85
CA ARG A 214 -9.16 12.82 17.04
C ARG A 214 -9.36 13.79 18.20
N LYS A 215 -9.57 13.25 19.40
CA LYS A 215 -9.90 14.02 20.62
C LYS A 215 -11.13 14.92 20.46
N GLY A 216 -11.96 14.65 19.45
CA GLY A 216 -13.11 15.45 19.08
C GLY A 216 -14.40 14.88 19.65
N LYS A 217 -15.42 15.72 19.67
CA LYS A 217 -16.78 15.37 20.10
C LYS A 217 -17.78 16.00 19.17
N THR A 218 -18.87 15.30 18.89
CA THR A 218 -20.00 15.85 18.12
C THR A 218 -21.32 15.21 18.57
N THR A 219 -22.43 15.81 18.17
CA THR A 219 -23.78 15.29 18.40
C THR A 219 -24.51 15.18 17.07
N ILE A 220 -25.00 13.99 16.75
CA ILE A 220 -25.99 13.76 15.69
C ILE A 220 -27.37 13.95 16.32
N LYS A 221 -28.15 14.89 15.79
CA LYS A 221 -29.46 15.25 16.32
C LYS A 221 -30.61 14.73 15.48
N ASP A 222 -31.79 14.72 16.08
CA ASP A 222 -33.08 14.46 15.43
C ASP A 222 -33.20 13.04 14.83
N ILE A 223 -32.60 12.05 15.49
CA ILE A 223 -32.60 10.65 15.10
C ILE A 223 -34.00 10.07 15.38
N ALA A 224 -34.60 9.51 14.33
CA ALA A 224 -35.89 8.82 14.40
C ALA A 224 -35.86 7.61 15.35
N ASP A 225 -37.01 7.29 15.93
CA ASP A 225 -37.18 6.07 16.70
C ASP A 225 -36.88 4.84 15.82
N GLY A 226 -36.25 3.83 16.44
CA GLY A 226 -35.87 2.60 15.78
C GLY A 226 -34.59 2.00 16.35
N THR A 227 -34.25 0.84 15.80
CA THR A 227 -33.06 0.07 16.18
C THR A 227 -31.98 0.24 15.13
N TYR A 228 -30.78 0.58 15.59
CA TYR A 228 -29.64 0.92 14.75
C TYR A 228 -28.40 0.17 15.21
N ARG A 229 -27.51 -0.14 14.27
CA ARG A 229 -26.16 -0.62 14.60
C ARG A 229 -25.14 0.47 14.36
N ILE A 230 -24.19 0.63 15.27
CA ILE A 230 -23.12 1.63 15.13
C ILE A 230 -21.92 0.94 14.49
N MET A 231 -21.44 1.51 13.39
CA MET A 231 -20.16 1.15 12.79
C MET A 231 -19.27 2.38 12.82
N TYR A 232 -17.98 2.20 13.02
CA TYR A 232 -17.02 3.27 12.82
C TYR A 232 -15.78 2.78 12.10
N THR A 233 -15.12 3.70 11.42
CA THR A 233 -13.75 3.52 10.96
C THR A 233 -12.86 4.61 11.55
N THR A 234 -11.64 4.27 11.91
CA THR A 234 -10.61 5.24 12.29
C THR A 234 -9.48 5.23 11.28
N GLY A 235 -8.72 6.32 11.18
CA GLY A 235 -7.54 6.39 10.31
C GLY A 235 -7.01 7.80 10.15
N SER A 236 -6.16 7.97 9.14
CA SER A 236 -5.64 9.28 8.73
C SER A 236 -5.90 9.52 7.25
N ASP A 237 -5.95 10.80 6.87
CA ASP A 237 -6.11 11.23 5.47
C ASP A 237 -7.37 10.68 4.80
N TRP A 238 -8.49 11.36 5.04
CA TRP A 238 -9.79 10.93 4.54
C TRP A 238 -9.87 11.08 3.02
N ASP A 239 -10.11 10.00 2.29
CA ASP A 239 -10.42 10.04 0.87
C ASP A 239 -11.94 10.17 0.69
N THR A 240 -12.38 11.36 0.27
CA THR A 240 -13.80 11.65 0.06
C THR A 240 -14.41 10.84 -1.08
N LYS A 241 -13.61 10.48 -2.10
CA LYS A 241 -14.09 9.69 -3.25
C LYS A 241 -14.17 8.21 -2.90
N ALA A 242 -13.14 7.67 -2.27
CA ALA A 242 -13.12 6.27 -1.82
C ALA A 242 -13.92 6.04 -0.53
N LYS A 243 -14.39 7.12 0.11
CA LYS A 243 -15.15 7.15 1.36
C LYS A 243 -14.50 6.35 2.48
N ARG A 244 -13.19 6.52 2.64
CA ARG A 244 -12.38 5.79 3.63
C ARG A 244 -11.13 6.56 3.97
N PHE A 245 -10.52 6.24 5.11
CA PHE A 245 -9.16 6.71 5.39
C PHE A 245 -8.16 6.05 4.46
N SER A 246 -7.19 6.83 3.97
CA SER A 246 -6.19 6.36 3.02
C SER A 246 -5.13 5.50 3.70
N ARG A 247 -4.92 5.72 5.00
CA ARG A 247 -3.92 5.04 5.81
C ARG A 247 -4.45 4.64 7.17
N ASP A 248 -3.81 3.62 7.72
CA ASP A 248 -3.96 3.26 9.13
C ASP A 248 -5.44 3.02 9.49
N CYS A 249 -6.18 2.44 8.54
CA CYS A 249 -7.61 2.29 8.68
C CYS A 249 -7.93 1.12 9.61
N ASP A 250 -8.93 1.29 10.44
CA ASP A 250 -9.49 0.22 11.25
C ASP A 250 -11.00 0.33 11.22
N VAL A 251 -11.69 -0.76 10.86
CA VAL A 251 -13.16 -0.81 10.77
C VAL A 251 -13.67 -1.63 11.94
N GLN A 252 -14.65 -1.08 12.66
CA GLN A 252 -15.21 -1.64 13.87
C GLN A 252 -16.74 -1.54 13.80
N GLN A 253 -17.42 -2.58 14.27
CA GLN A 253 -18.88 -2.65 14.31
C GLN A 253 -19.33 -3.03 15.70
N SER A 254 -20.34 -2.34 16.26
CA SER A 254 -20.94 -2.72 17.53
C SER A 254 -21.64 -4.08 17.42
N VAL A 255 -21.44 -4.92 18.43
CA VAL A 255 -22.17 -6.19 18.56
C VAL A 255 -23.65 -5.87 18.84
N ASP A 256 -23.88 -5.02 19.84
CA ASP A 256 -25.21 -4.65 20.28
C ASP A 256 -25.84 -3.57 19.40
N ASP A 257 -27.17 -3.64 19.31
CA ASP A 257 -27.98 -2.62 18.67
C ASP A 257 -28.29 -1.47 19.66
N THR A 258 -28.33 -0.26 19.13
CA THR A 258 -28.76 0.96 19.81
C THR A 258 -30.20 1.29 19.42
N THR A 259 -31.11 1.28 20.39
CA THR A 259 -32.52 1.58 20.15
C THR A 259 -32.86 3.00 20.61
N PHE A 260 -33.41 3.81 19.72
CA PHE A 260 -34.00 5.11 20.03
C PHE A 260 -35.51 4.94 20.17
N SER A 261 -36.07 5.46 21.25
CA SER A 261 -37.52 5.43 21.50
C SER A 261 -38.02 6.72 22.13
N THR A 262 -39.22 7.12 21.72
CA THR A 262 -39.98 8.24 22.24
C THR A 262 -41.28 7.72 22.85
N THR A 263 -41.55 8.04 24.11
CA THR A 263 -42.80 7.68 24.81
C THR A 263 -43.63 8.94 25.07
N ILE A 264 -44.89 8.89 24.65
CA ILE A 264 -45.88 9.94 24.91
C ILE A 264 -46.89 9.37 25.90
N SER A 265 -46.99 9.96 27.09
CA SER A 265 -47.97 9.52 28.10
C SER A 265 -48.37 10.69 29.01
N GLY A 266 -49.67 10.83 29.25
CA GLY A 266 -50.24 11.74 30.26
C GLY A 266 -49.76 13.20 30.16
N GLY A 267 -49.52 13.71 28.95
CA GLY A 267 -49.06 15.10 28.72
C GLY A 267 -47.53 15.30 28.70
N TYR A 268 -46.73 14.26 28.92
CA TYR A 268 -45.27 14.32 28.86
C TYR A 268 -44.72 13.54 27.65
N ILE A 269 -43.64 14.06 27.07
CA ILE A 269 -42.86 13.40 26.02
C ILE A 269 -41.48 13.09 26.59
N ARG A 270 -41.11 11.81 26.61
CA ARG A 270 -39.75 11.35 26.98
C ARG A 270 -39.10 10.68 25.79
N TRP A 271 -37.79 10.84 25.63
CA TRP A 271 -37.02 10.16 24.59
C TRP A 271 -35.64 9.76 25.11
N GLN A 272 -34.99 8.85 24.37
CA GLN A 272 -33.67 8.34 24.70
C GLN A 272 -32.57 9.05 23.91
N ASN A 273 -31.51 9.43 24.61
CA ASN A 273 -30.27 9.91 24.02
C ASN A 273 -29.16 8.93 24.34
N TRP A 274 -28.23 8.77 23.40
CA TRP A 274 -27.13 7.82 23.52
C TRP A 274 -25.79 8.53 23.47
N ARG A 275 -24.79 7.87 24.05
CA ARG A 275 -23.39 8.30 24.02
C ARG A 275 -22.52 7.15 23.56
N TYR A 276 -21.71 7.41 22.55
CA TYR A 276 -20.74 6.47 22.01
C TYR A 276 -19.33 7.04 22.15
N ILE A 277 -18.46 6.28 22.79
CA ILE A 277 -17.06 6.66 23.04
C ILE A 277 -16.16 5.72 22.24
N ILE A 278 -15.28 6.28 21.41
CA ILE A 278 -14.21 5.57 20.73
C ILE A 278 -12.93 5.77 21.54
N SER A 279 -12.36 4.70 22.09
CA SER A 279 -11.14 4.73 22.90
C SER A 279 -9.94 4.16 22.14
N PRO A 280 -8.69 4.46 22.57
CA PRO A 280 -7.50 3.78 22.05
C PRO A 280 -7.54 2.28 22.36
N GLY A 281 -7.38 1.42 21.35
CA GLY A 281 -7.60 -0.02 21.47
C GLY A 281 -9.08 -0.37 21.36
N SER A 282 -9.39 -1.44 20.62
CA SER A 282 -10.74 -1.85 20.20
C SER A 282 -11.82 -1.72 21.30
N GLY A 283 -12.90 -1.01 20.97
CA GLY A 283 -14.15 -1.00 21.73
C GLY A 283 -14.14 -0.09 22.96
N GLY A 284 -14.55 1.18 22.80
CA GLY A 284 -14.74 2.07 23.94
C GLY A 284 -15.87 1.60 24.86
N ASN A 285 -16.98 2.31 24.98
CA ASN A 285 -18.09 1.85 25.83
C ASN A 285 -18.97 0.77 25.18
N SER A 286 -18.49 0.06 24.16
CA SER A 286 -19.24 -0.96 23.43
C SER A 286 -18.32 -2.06 22.91
N VAL A 287 -18.80 -3.30 22.97
CA VAL A 287 -18.13 -4.45 22.36
C VAL A 287 -18.22 -4.32 20.85
N THR A 288 -17.08 -4.46 20.18
CA THR A 288 -17.01 -4.36 18.71
C THR A 288 -16.32 -5.56 18.09
N THR A 289 -16.70 -5.86 16.85
CA THR A 289 -15.98 -6.78 15.97
C THR A 289 -15.25 -6.01 14.89
N ARG A 290 -14.07 -6.50 14.52
CA ARG A 290 -13.25 -5.90 13.47
C ARG A 290 -13.76 -6.33 12.08
N GLY A 291 -13.93 -5.35 11.20
CA GLY A 291 -14.30 -5.56 9.79
C GLY A 291 -13.13 -5.33 8.83
N LYS A 292 -13.37 -5.61 7.54
CA LYS A 292 -12.48 -5.22 6.45
C LYS A 292 -12.77 -3.79 6.00
N PRO A 293 -11.84 -3.10 5.33
CA PRO A 293 -12.07 -1.73 4.85
C PRO A 293 -13.27 -1.61 3.90
N ASP A 294 -13.55 -2.64 3.11
CA ASP A 294 -14.68 -2.67 2.17
C ASP A 294 -16.03 -2.93 2.86
N ASP A 295 -16.06 -3.28 4.15
CA ASP A 295 -17.30 -3.56 4.89
C ASP A 295 -17.94 -2.28 5.47
N PHE A 296 -17.19 -1.17 5.52
CA PHE A 296 -17.67 0.06 6.17
C PHE A 296 -18.71 0.80 5.31
N PRO A 297 -19.97 0.97 5.77
CA PRO A 297 -21.01 1.61 4.99
C PRO A 297 -20.96 3.13 5.19
N VAL A 298 -20.96 3.83 4.07
CA VAL A 298 -20.94 5.31 4.04
C VAL A 298 -22.14 5.88 3.26
N ASP A 299 -22.89 5.01 2.56
CA ASP A 299 -24.04 5.30 1.69
C ASP A 299 -25.24 4.37 1.93
#